data_AF-A0A6G1E5R2-F1
#
_entry.id   AF-A0A6G1E5R2-F1
#
_cell.length_a   1.000
_cell.length_b   1.000
_cell.length_c   1.000
_cell.angle_alpha   90.00
_cell.angle_beta   90.00
_cell.angle_gamma   90.00
#
_symmetry.space_group_name_H-M   'P 1'
#
loop_
_entity.id
_entity.type
_entity.pdbx_description
1 polymer ?
#
loop_
_entity_poly.entity_id
_entity_poly.type
_entity_poly.pdbx_seq_one_letter_code
_entity_poly.pdbx_strand_id
1 'polypeptide(L)'
;MAAATRPATATAKQVTKRNFAEAVQELVAHVEACDYVAIAAQKTGAPTGWQRALPVDTPETAYLKAKLAAESFQPLHFAICPFRIDAASPSTLVAYPYNFHLFPRDELQLGMPSYTFSCQSSYLSSMAHSGFDFNMCIYDGISYLSRVQESLAKQKIFIPHIRELSPSPSTSVADSLFMTRIKSRIEHWRKRYTEPSKTADGSLVSALRKMILGGESYGSRPSFSIDVCSDRQVQLVLETVNHVSDDLVPLVVPDKAGVARAVHVIFTSSTDDKNLLLTDIQKTEDEHNLKFRGFREVIDLLSSSRKPIISYNCLNDFTMIHSKFVAPLPPNLHEFLCSLRMVFSNVIDISHIWREIGPLRKAKNIQAALSYLQRQYFVPMDVKIPQQ
;
A
#
# COMPACT_ATOMS: atom_id res chain seq x y z
N MET A 1 22.48 19.94 44.57
CA MET A 1 22.62 20.01 43.10
C MET A 1 21.42 19.31 42.49
N ALA A 2 20.38 20.05 42.14
CA ALA A 2 19.22 19.51 41.46
C ALA A 2 19.61 19.20 40.00
N ALA A 3 19.47 17.94 39.60
CA ALA A 3 19.65 17.52 38.23
C ALA A 3 18.61 18.24 37.36
N ALA A 4 19.07 19.16 36.51
CA ALA A 4 18.23 19.79 35.51
C ALA A 4 17.76 18.69 34.54
N THR A 5 16.47 18.37 34.61
CA THR A 5 15.76 17.53 33.66
C THR A 5 15.95 18.12 32.27
N ARG A 6 16.66 17.41 31.39
CA ARG A 6 16.77 17.80 29.96
C ARG A 6 15.35 17.91 29.38
N PRO A 7 14.99 19.02 28.71
CA PRO A 7 13.72 19.10 28.01
C PRO A 7 13.69 18.01 26.95
N ALA A 8 12.56 17.28 26.87
CA ALA A 8 12.34 16.26 25.85
C ALA A 8 12.45 16.92 24.47
N THR A 9 13.57 16.69 23.78
CA THR A 9 13.78 17.10 22.40
C THR A 9 12.74 16.37 21.56
N ALA A 10 11.79 17.10 20.98
CA ALA A 10 10.78 16.52 20.09
C ALA A 10 11.50 15.84 18.91
N THR A 11 11.39 14.52 18.83
CA THR A 11 12.06 13.67 17.83
C THR A 11 11.09 13.25 16.75
N ALA A 12 11.58 13.03 15.53
CA ALA A 12 10.78 12.44 14.46
C ALA A 12 10.15 11.11 14.89
N LYS A 13 8.86 10.92 14.56
CA LYS A 13 8.14 9.69 14.85
C LYS A 13 8.73 8.54 14.02
N GLN A 14 9.26 7.52 14.69
CA GLN A 14 9.80 6.34 14.01
C GLN A 14 8.65 5.38 13.69
N VAL A 15 8.46 5.10 12.41
CA VAL A 15 7.35 4.28 11.92
C VAL A 15 7.86 2.97 11.34
N THR A 16 7.31 1.88 11.84
CA THR A 16 7.69 0.50 11.55
C THR A 16 6.42 -0.29 11.28
N LYS A 17 6.52 -1.59 10.96
CA LYS A 17 5.34 -2.45 10.76
C LYS A 17 4.35 -2.40 11.93
N ARG A 18 4.83 -2.29 13.16
CA ARG A 18 4.02 -2.39 14.39
C ARG A 18 3.08 -1.21 14.60
N ASN A 19 3.54 0.00 14.31
CA ASN A 19 2.77 1.24 14.52
C ASN A 19 2.32 1.89 13.20
N PHE A 20 2.48 1.20 12.07
CA PHE A 20 2.18 1.77 10.74
C PHE A 20 0.74 2.28 10.63
N ALA A 21 -0.25 1.48 11.05
CA ALA A 21 -1.66 1.85 10.90
C ALA A 21 -2.03 3.13 11.68
N GLU A 22 -1.59 3.22 12.93
CA GLU A 22 -1.79 4.39 13.79
C GLU A 22 -1.06 5.63 13.22
N ALA A 23 0.21 5.46 12.83
CA ALA A 23 1.00 6.56 12.27
C ALA A 23 0.42 7.09 10.95
N VAL A 24 -0.15 6.22 10.11
CA VAL A 24 -0.84 6.64 8.88
C VAL A 24 -2.09 7.44 9.19
N GLN A 25 -2.91 7.03 10.17
CA GLN A 25 -4.11 7.79 10.57
C GLN A 25 -3.76 9.20 11.04
N GLU A 26 -2.71 9.35 11.85
CA GLU A 26 -2.23 10.68 12.25
C GLU A 26 -1.65 11.49 11.08
N LEU A 27 -0.89 10.83 10.20
CA LEU A 27 -0.31 11.48 9.03
C LEU A 27 -1.41 12.03 8.10
N VAL A 28 -2.55 11.35 7.96
CA VAL A 28 -3.71 11.86 7.20
C VAL A 28 -4.12 13.22 7.74
N ALA A 29 -4.36 13.34 9.04
CA ALA A 29 -4.77 14.62 9.66
C ALA A 29 -3.69 15.71 9.47
N HIS A 30 -2.41 15.37 9.62
CA HIS A 30 -1.33 16.33 9.41
C HIS A 30 -1.18 16.75 7.94
N VAL A 31 -1.38 15.84 6.98
CA VAL A 31 -1.31 16.14 5.55
C VAL A 31 -2.50 17.01 5.12
N GLU A 32 -3.69 16.77 5.64
CA GLU A 32 -4.87 17.61 5.37
C GLU A 32 -4.63 19.06 5.82
N ALA A 33 -4.10 19.22 7.03
CA ALA A 33 -3.86 20.52 7.65
C ALA A 33 -2.57 21.25 7.18
N CYS A 34 -1.65 20.58 6.50
CA CYS A 34 -0.36 21.18 6.10
C CYS A 34 -0.48 22.10 4.87
N ASP A 35 0.50 22.98 4.70
CA ASP A 35 0.63 23.81 3.50
C ASP A 35 1.46 23.10 2.42
N TYR A 36 2.48 22.36 2.84
CA TYR A 36 3.34 21.57 1.96
C TYR A 36 3.97 20.39 2.70
N VAL A 37 4.51 19.44 1.96
CA VAL A 37 5.19 18.26 2.51
C VAL A 37 6.61 18.20 1.98
N ALA A 38 7.60 18.04 2.85
CA ALA A 38 8.96 17.71 2.43
C ALA A 38 9.19 16.20 2.53
N ILE A 39 9.91 15.65 1.55
CA ILE A 39 10.27 14.23 1.51
C ILE A 39 11.77 14.04 1.29
N ALA A 40 12.30 12.95 1.84
CA ALA A 40 13.67 12.49 1.56
C ALA A 40 13.76 10.98 1.74
N ALA A 41 14.64 10.32 0.99
CA ALA A 41 14.83 8.88 1.12
C ALA A 41 16.32 8.52 1.30
N GLN A 42 16.61 7.61 2.22
CA GLN A 42 17.91 6.94 2.32
C GLN A 42 17.86 5.63 1.55
N LYS A 43 18.86 5.43 0.70
CA LYS A 43 18.92 4.36 -0.29
C LYS A 43 20.15 3.50 -0.05
N THR A 44 20.11 2.25 -0.51
CA THR A 44 21.24 1.32 -0.47
C THR A 44 22.40 1.71 -1.38
N GLY A 45 22.21 2.70 -2.25
CA GLY A 45 23.23 3.24 -3.13
C GLY A 45 22.69 4.37 -4.02
N ALA A 46 23.57 4.91 -4.85
CA ALA A 46 23.25 5.93 -5.84
C ALA A 46 24.14 5.77 -7.09
N PRO A 47 23.83 6.46 -8.21
CA PRO A 47 24.71 6.43 -9.37
C PRO A 47 26.10 7.00 -9.03
N THR A 48 27.17 6.27 -9.38
CA THR A 48 28.57 6.64 -9.10
C THR A 48 29.41 6.79 -10.37
N GLY A 49 30.48 7.59 -10.31
CA GLY A 49 31.40 7.76 -11.43
C GLY A 49 30.70 8.31 -12.68
N TRP A 50 30.85 7.63 -13.82
CA TRP A 50 30.23 7.99 -15.09
C TRP A 50 28.70 7.80 -15.10
N GLN A 51 28.16 7.02 -14.16
CA GLN A 51 26.71 6.83 -14.00
C GLN A 51 26.05 7.99 -13.26
N ARG A 52 26.81 8.90 -12.63
CA ARG A 52 26.27 10.14 -12.06
C ARG A 52 25.77 11.06 -13.18
N ALA A 53 24.71 11.81 -12.91
CA ALA A 53 24.35 12.95 -13.73
C ALA A 53 25.51 13.96 -13.76
N LEU A 54 26.04 14.22 -14.95
CA LEU A 54 27.13 15.15 -15.22
C LEU A 54 26.59 16.44 -15.82
N PRO A 55 27.29 17.59 -15.68
CA PRO A 55 26.86 18.84 -16.30
C PRO A 55 26.73 18.81 -17.82
N VAL A 56 27.41 17.86 -18.48
CA VAL A 56 27.38 17.65 -19.93
C VAL A 56 26.22 16.75 -20.37
N ASP A 57 25.56 16.08 -19.44
CA ASP A 57 24.47 15.16 -19.77
C ASP A 57 23.26 15.93 -20.29
N THR A 58 22.60 15.36 -21.29
CA THR A 58 21.24 15.78 -21.65
C THR A 58 20.27 15.40 -20.52
N PRO A 59 19.11 16.08 -20.41
CA PRO A 59 18.07 15.68 -19.46
C PRO A 59 17.66 14.20 -19.59
N GLU A 60 17.60 13.69 -20.83
CA GLU A 60 17.31 12.29 -21.12
C GLU A 60 18.40 11.36 -20.55
N THR A 61 19.68 11.68 -20.77
CA THR A 61 20.80 10.91 -20.23
C THR A 61 20.79 10.91 -18.69
N ALA A 62 20.51 12.05 -18.07
CA ALA A 62 20.39 12.15 -16.62
C ALA A 62 19.22 11.28 -16.09
N TYR A 63 18.10 11.25 -16.80
CA TYR A 63 16.97 10.36 -16.48
C TYR A 63 17.35 8.89 -16.58
N LEU A 64 17.97 8.45 -17.68
CA LEU A 64 18.36 7.04 -17.87
C LEU A 64 19.35 6.58 -16.79
N LYS A 65 20.26 7.45 -16.36
CA LYS A 65 21.16 7.21 -15.24
C LYS A 65 20.41 7.07 -13.90
N ALA A 66 19.46 7.97 -13.63
CA ALA A 66 18.62 7.91 -12.44
C ALA A 66 17.68 6.69 -12.45
N LYS A 67 17.20 6.26 -13.63
CA LYS A 67 16.41 5.05 -13.84
C LYS A 67 17.20 3.80 -13.49
N LEU A 68 18.41 3.67 -14.02
CA LEU A 68 19.29 2.55 -13.72
C LEU A 68 19.53 2.40 -12.21
N ALA A 69 19.75 3.51 -11.51
CA ALA A 69 19.93 3.49 -10.05
C ALA A 69 18.64 3.14 -9.30
N ALA A 70 17.49 3.67 -9.71
CA ALA A 70 16.21 3.34 -9.09
C ALA A 70 15.85 1.85 -9.24
N GLU A 71 16.22 1.23 -10.36
CA GLU A 71 16.02 -0.21 -10.60
C GLU A 71 17.00 -1.07 -9.79
N SER A 72 18.22 -0.57 -9.53
CA SER A 72 19.29 -1.33 -8.85
C SER A 72 19.24 -1.25 -7.32
N PHE A 73 18.88 -0.10 -6.75
CA PHE A 73 18.95 0.19 -5.32
C PHE A 73 17.55 0.25 -4.68
N GLN A 74 17.49 0.13 -3.35
CA GLN A 74 16.23 0.17 -2.59
C GLN A 74 16.23 1.29 -1.55
N PRO A 75 15.07 1.90 -1.28
CA PRO A 75 14.90 2.75 -0.12
C PRO A 75 14.80 1.88 1.14
N LEU A 76 15.65 2.14 2.14
CA LEU A 76 15.52 1.53 3.47
C LEU A 76 14.84 2.45 4.46
N HIS A 77 14.80 3.74 4.16
CA HIS A 77 14.15 4.72 5.01
C HIS A 77 13.62 5.88 4.20
N PHE A 78 12.41 6.31 4.55
CA PHE A 78 11.70 7.38 3.87
C PHE A 78 11.19 8.38 4.91
N ALA A 79 11.74 9.59 4.87
CA ALA A 79 11.36 10.69 5.73
C ALA A 79 10.26 11.53 5.07
N ILE A 80 9.23 11.85 5.82
CA ILE A 80 8.11 12.69 5.41
C ILE A 80 7.86 13.72 6.49
N CYS A 81 7.76 14.99 6.12
CA CYS A 81 7.46 16.04 7.06
C CYS A 81 6.43 17.00 6.46
N PRO A 82 5.15 16.90 6.87
CA PRO A 82 4.17 17.94 6.65
C PRO A 82 4.57 19.20 7.43
N PHE A 83 4.46 20.34 6.76
CA PHE A 83 4.74 21.65 7.32
C PHE A 83 3.51 22.54 7.23
N ARG A 84 3.20 23.20 8.34
CA ARG A 84 2.09 24.16 8.44
C ARG A 84 2.62 25.49 8.95
N ILE A 85 2.33 26.57 8.26
CA ILE A 85 2.60 27.94 8.69
C ILE A 85 1.53 28.29 9.72
N ASP A 86 1.94 28.80 10.88
CA ASP A 86 1.00 29.16 11.92
C ASP A 86 0.19 30.41 11.54
N ALA A 87 -1.13 30.29 11.54
CA ALA A 87 -2.02 31.38 11.14
C ALA A 87 -1.94 32.58 12.09
N ALA A 88 -1.66 32.34 13.38
CA ALA A 88 -1.51 33.38 14.39
C ALA A 88 -0.13 34.05 14.34
N SER A 89 0.91 33.32 13.90
CA SER A 89 2.28 33.82 13.82
C SER A 89 2.95 33.34 12.53
N PRO A 90 2.92 34.13 11.45
CA PRO A 90 3.47 33.74 10.15
C PRO A 90 4.98 33.42 10.15
N SER A 91 5.70 33.82 11.20
CA SER A 91 7.12 33.48 11.45
C SER A 91 7.31 32.13 12.13
N THR A 92 6.25 31.43 12.51
CA THR A 92 6.30 30.11 13.14
C THR A 92 5.90 29.05 12.13
N LEU A 93 6.75 28.05 11.97
CA LEU A 93 6.50 26.88 11.16
C LEU A 93 6.31 25.66 12.07
N VAL A 94 5.20 24.96 11.92
CA VAL A 94 4.93 23.71 12.63
C VAL A 94 5.30 22.54 11.72
N ALA A 95 6.18 21.67 12.21
CA ALA A 95 6.72 20.53 11.47
C ALA A 95 6.31 19.22 12.15
N TYR A 96 5.88 18.24 11.36
CA TYR A 96 5.42 16.93 11.81
C TYR A 96 6.29 15.81 11.20
N PRO A 97 7.53 15.60 11.68
CA PRO A 97 8.47 14.69 11.03
C PRO A 97 8.20 13.20 11.31
N TYR A 98 8.07 12.40 10.24
CA TYR A 98 7.92 10.95 10.26
C TYR A 98 9.09 10.27 9.56
N ASN A 99 9.60 9.21 10.17
CA ASN A 99 10.68 8.36 9.69
C ASN A 99 10.16 6.95 9.44
N PHE A 100 9.83 6.64 8.19
CA PHE A 100 9.34 5.31 7.82
C PHE A 100 10.50 4.38 7.50
N HIS A 101 10.64 3.31 8.28
CA HIS A 101 11.61 2.25 8.05
C HIS A 101 11.04 1.26 7.06
N LEU A 102 11.69 1.09 5.91
CA LEU A 102 11.20 0.30 4.79
C LEU A 102 12.08 -0.93 4.57
N PHE A 103 11.47 -2.02 4.12
CA PHE A 103 12.24 -3.16 3.65
C PHE A 103 11.56 -3.83 2.46
N PRO A 104 12.32 -4.14 1.38
CA PRO A 104 11.79 -4.90 0.26
C PRO A 104 11.15 -6.19 0.76
N ARG A 105 9.94 -6.46 0.26
CA ARG A 105 9.11 -7.55 0.76
C ARG A 105 9.67 -8.92 0.36
N ASP A 106 9.64 -9.89 1.29
CA ASP A 106 9.90 -11.32 1.03
C ASP A 106 8.69 -12.24 1.39
N GLU A 107 7.74 -11.73 2.19
CA GLU A 107 6.72 -12.55 2.87
C GLU A 107 5.66 -13.19 1.96
N LEU A 108 5.44 -12.68 0.74
CA LEU A 108 4.32 -13.11 -0.10
C LEU A 108 4.64 -14.29 -1.05
N GLN A 109 5.91 -14.74 -1.13
CA GLN A 109 6.36 -15.86 -1.98
C GLN A 109 5.79 -15.84 -3.43
N LEU A 110 5.49 -14.65 -3.98
CA LEU A 110 4.81 -14.48 -5.27
C LEU A 110 5.68 -14.80 -6.50
N GLY A 111 6.96 -15.10 -6.27
CA GLY A 111 7.99 -15.31 -7.29
C GLY A 111 8.28 -14.09 -8.16
N MET A 112 7.69 -12.91 -7.88
CA MET A 112 7.84 -11.70 -8.68
C MET A 112 7.58 -10.42 -7.88
N PRO A 113 8.30 -9.31 -8.17
CA PRO A 113 9.55 -9.26 -8.93
C PRO A 113 10.73 -9.77 -8.08
N SER A 114 11.90 -9.94 -8.72
CA SER A 114 13.13 -10.43 -8.07
C SER A 114 13.37 -9.76 -6.71
N TYR A 115 13.48 -10.57 -5.66
CA TYR A 115 13.79 -10.17 -4.27
C TYR A 115 15.25 -9.70 -4.09
N THR A 116 15.92 -9.36 -5.19
CA THR A 116 17.32 -8.98 -5.20
C THR A 116 17.47 -7.48 -5.40
N PHE A 117 18.42 -6.90 -4.68
CA PHE A 117 18.82 -5.52 -4.85
C PHE A 117 20.30 -5.37 -4.58
N SER A 118 20.87 -4.31 -5.14
CA SER A 118 22.27 -3.98 -4.94
C SER A 118 22.45 -3.09 -3.71
N CYS A 119 23.62 -3.19 -3.09
CA CYS A 119 24.06 -2.30 -2.04
C CYS A 119 25.45 -1.78 -2.37
N GLN A 120 25.68 -0.49 -2.13
CA GLN A 120 27.01 0.09 -2.15
C GLN A 120 27.57 0.13 -0.73
N SER A 121 28.78 -0.41 -0.55
CA SER A 121 29.44 -0.49 0.76
C SER A 121 29.57 0.87 1.44
N SER A 122 29.91 1.93 0.69
CA SER A 122 30.02 3.28 1.22
C SER A 122 28.70 3.83 1.78
N TYR A 123 27.56 3.52 1.14
CA TYR A 123 26.24 3.94 1.59
C TYR A 123 25.81 3.18 2.85
N LEU A 124 26.00 1.85 2.88
CA LEU A 124 25.73 1.05 4.07
C LEU A 124 26.57 1.53 5.26
N SER A 125 27.87 1.73 5.06
CA SER A 125 28.76 2.27 6.09
C SER A 125 28.29 3.64 6.54
N SER A 126 27.96 4.57 5.64
CA SER A 126 27.49 5.91 6.00
C SER A 126 26.20 5.89 6.83
N MET A 127 25.25 5.02 6.49
CA MET A 127 24.03 4.81 7.27
C MET A 127 24.36 4.25 8.66
N ALA A 128 25.22 3.22 8.75
CA ALA A 128 25.65 2.65 10.03
C ALA A 128 26.30 3.71 10.94
N HIS A 129 27.21 4.52 10.41
CA HIS A 129 27.87 5.59 11.17
C HIS A 129 26.90 6.69 11.62
N SER A 130 25.79 6.88 10.90
CA SER A 130 24.74 7.83 11.26
C SER A 130 23.74 7.26 12.26
N GLY A 131 23.95 6.03 12.75
CA GLY A 131 23.07 5.37 13.72
C GLY A 131 21.86 4.67 13.10
N PHE A 132 21.89 4.35 11.80
CA PHE A 132 20.81 3.59 11.16
C PHE A 132 20.75 2.16 11.71
N ASP A 133 19.57 1.73 12.17
CA ASP A 133 19.35 0.39 12.70
C ASP A 133 18.89 -0.58 11.59
N PHE A 134 19.86 -1.31 11.03
CA PHE A 134 19.59 -2.32 10.01
C PHE A 134 18.77 -3.50 10.53
N ASN A 135 18.88 -3.85 11.81
CA ASN A 135 18.12 -4.97 12.38
C ASN A 135 16.65 -4.58 12.44
N MET A 136 16.34 -3.39 12.95
CA MET A 136 14.97 -2.85 12.94
C MET A 136 14.40 -2.77 11.52
N CYS A 137 15.19 -2.29 10.57
CA CYS A 137 14.81 -2.22 9.17
C CYS A 137 14.46 -3.61 8.60
N ILE A 138 15.28 -4.63 8.85
CA ILE A 138 15.07 -5.97 8.29
C ILE A 138 13.91 -6.70 8.98
N TYR A 139 13.86 -6.69 10.32
CA TYR A 139 12.86 -7.43 11.08
C TYR A 139 11.48 -6.74 11.07
N ASP A 140 11.46 -5.41 11.15
CA ASP A 140 10.25 -4.63 11.39
C ASP A 140 10.00 -3.53 10.34
N GLY A 141 10.77 -3.52 9.24
CA GLY A 141 10.61 -2.56 8.16
C GLY A 141 9.34 -2.81 7.34
N ILE A 142 8.64 -1.73 7.02
CA ILE A 142 7.38 -1.70 6.29
C ILE A 142 7.64 -2.17 4.86
N SER A 143 6.89 -3.18 4.45
CA SER A 143 6.93 -3.70 3.08
C SER A 143 6.16 -2.80 2.12
N TYR A 144 6.36 -2.96 0.83
CA TYR A 144 5.67 -2.18 -0.19
C TYR A 144 5.51 -2.99 -1.47
N LEU A 145 4.49 -2.65 -2.25
CA LEU A 145 4.31 -3.12 -3.63
C LEU A 145 3.88 -1.95 -4.49
N SER A 146 4.36 -1.89 -5.74
CA SER A 146 3.83 -0.95 -6.73
C SER A 146 2.39 -1.29 -7.11
N ARG A 147 1.68 -0.37 -7.76
CA ARG A 147 0.29 -0.60 -8.21
C ARG A 147 0.19 -1.82 -9.14
N VAL A 148 1.16 -1.95 -10.04
CA VAL A 148 1.26 -3.09 -10.97
C VAL A 148 1.51 -4.39 -10.20
N GLN A 149 2.43 -4.37 -9.23
CA GLN A 149 2.73 -5.56 -8.42
C GLN A 149 1.56 -5.99 -7.55
N GLU A 150 0.82 -5.04 -6.95
CA GLU A 150 -0.40 -5.37 -6.20
C GLU A 150 -1.46 -5.98 -7.10
N SER A 151 -1.69 -5.44 -8.30
CA SER A 151 -2.66 -6.03 -9.24
C SER A 151 -2.31 -7.48 -9.58
N LEU A 152 -1.02 -7.78 -9.78
CA LEU A 152 -0.54 -9.14 -10.02
C LEU A 152 -0.60 -10.01 -8.75
N ALA A 153 -0.30 -9.43 -7.59
CA ALA A 153 -0.37 -10.11 -6.30
C ALA A 153 -1.80 -10.50 -5.93
N LYS A 154 -2.77 -9.62 -6.18
CA LYS A 154 -4.21 -9.87 -5.96
C LYS A 154 -4.75 -10.98 -6.86
N GLN A 155 -4.23 -11.10 -8.08
CA GLN A 155 -4.55 -12.24 -8.95
C GLN A 155 -3.95 -13.56 -8.43
N LYS A 156 -2.80 -13.49 -7.74
CA LYS A 156 -2.05 -14.66 -7.26
C LYS A 156 -2.28 -15.02 -5.80
N ILE A 157 -2.84 -14.14 -4.98
CA ILE A 157 -3.09 -14.40 -3.56
C ILE A 157 -4.58 -14.49 -3.35
N PHE A 158 -4.94 -15.66 -2.86
CA PHE A 158 -6.27 -16.23 -2.89
C PHE A 158 -7.15 -15.67 -1.78
N ILE A 159 -7.43 -14.37 -1.83
CA ILE A 159 -8.31 -13.75 -0.84
C ILE A 159 -9.75 -13.97 -1.27
N PRO A 160 -10.55 -14.64 -0.42
CA PRO A 160 -11.97 -14.71 -0.64
C PRO A 160 -12.55 -13.30 -0.63
N HIS A 161 -13.22 -12.91 -1.71
CA HIS A 161 -13.80 -11.58 -1.85
C HIS A 161 -15.21 -11.68 -2.40
N ILE A 162 -16.01 -10.66 -2.13
CA ILE A 162 -17.35 -10.51 -2.68
C ILE A 162 -17.19 -9.86 -4.04
N ARG A 163 -17.62 -10.55 -5.10
CA ARG A 163 -17.58 -10.03 -6.46
C ARG A 163 -18.90 -9.36 -6.80
N GLU A 164 -18.86 -8.12 -7.25
CA GLU A 164 -20.04 -7.41 -7.75
C GLU A 164 -20.56 -8.07 -9.04
N LEU A 165 -21.88 -8.10 -9.20
CA LEU A 165 -22.51 -8.61 -10.41
C LEU A 165 -22.31 -7.62 -11.57
N SER A 166 -21.72 -8.09 -12.66
CA SER A 166 -21.75 -7.37 -13.93
C SER A 166 -23.04 -7.69 -14.70
N PRO A 167 -23.54 -6.78 -15.55
CA PRO A 167 -24.68 -7.05 -16.42
C PRO A 167 -24.31 -8.16 -17.42
N SER A 168 -25.08 -9.24 -17.42
CA SER A 168 -24.81 -10.43 -18.24
C SER A 168 -25.37 -10.31 -19.67
N PRO A 169 -24.67 -10.88 -20.67
CA PRO A 169 -25.23 -11.10 -22.00
C PRO A 169 -26.30 -12.19 -21.97
N SER A 170 -27.08 -12.34 -23.06
CA SER A 170 -28.16 -13.32 -23.19
C SER A 170 -27.78 -14.73 -22.71
N THR A 171 -28.64 -15.33 -21.89
CA THR A 171 -28.47 -16.66 -21.29
C THR A 171 -28.58 -17.75 -22.35
N SER A 172 -27.57 -18.63 -22.44
CA SER A 172 -27.64 -19.81 -23.30
C SER A 172 -28.47 -20.93 -22.66
N VAL A 173 -28.85 -21.95 -23.45
CA VAL A 173 -29.50 -23.17 -22.93
C VAL A 173 -28.61 -23.91 -21.93
N ALA A 174 -27.29 -23.91 -22.14
CA ALA A 174 -26.35 -24.51 -21.21
C ALA A 174 -26.32 -23.77 -19.87
N ASP A 175 -26.38 -22.43 -19.91
CA ASP A 175 -26.39 -21.58 -18.72
C ASP A 175 -27.66 -21.82 -17.90
N SER A 176 -28.83 -21.92 -18.54
CA SER A 176 -30.09 -22.16 -17.83
C SER A 176 -30.14 -23.53 -17.15
N LEU A 177 -29.62 -24.57 -17.79
CA LEU A 177 -29.49 -25.90 -17.19
C LEU A 177 -28.53 -25.89 -16.00
N PHE A 178 -27.39 -25.18 -16.13
CA PHE A 178 -26.43 -25.01 -15.05
C PHE A 178 -27.05 -24.27 -13.85
N MET A 179 -27.68 -23.11 -14.08
CA MET A 179 -28.37 -22.33 -13.03
C MET A 179 -29.45 -23.16 -12.34
N THR A 180 -30.27 -23.90 -13.09
CA THR A 180 -31.32 -24.75 -12.52
C THR A 180 -30.75 -25.85 -11.62
N ARG A 181 -29.65 -26.48 -12.06
CA ARG A 181 -28.94 -27.50 -11.26
C ARG A 181 -28.34 -26.91 -9.99
N ILE A 182 -27.72 -25.74 -10.08
CA ILE A 182 -27.12 -25.06 -8.92
C ILE A 182 -28.20 -24.60 -7.95
N LYS A 183 -29.28 -23.99 -8.44
CA LYS A 183 -30.45 -23.57 -7.65
C LYS A 183 -31.00 -24.73 -6.83
N SER A 184 -31.27 -25.87 -7.47
CA SER A 184 -31.80 -27.06 -6.79
C SER A 184 -30.85 -27.57 -5.69
N ARG A 185 -29.54 -27.55 -5.92
CA ARG A 185 -28.53 -27.94 -4.92
C ARG A 185 -28.53 -27.00 -3.72
N ILE A 186 -28.57 -25.69 -3.96
CA ILE A 186 -28.58 -24.66 -2.91
C ILE A 186 -29.88 -24.74 -2.09
N GLU A 187 -31.04 -24.83 -2.74
CA GLU A 187 -32.34 -24.96 -2.05
C GLU A 187 -32.39 -26.22 -1.18
N HIS A 188 -31.92 -27.35 -1.71
CA HIS A 188 -31.87 -28.60 -0.96
C HIS A 188 -30.93 -28.53 0.24
N TRP A 189 -29.80 -27.83 0.12
CA TRP A 189 -28.87 -27.61 1.23
C TRP A 189 -29.46 -26.65 2.28
N ARG A 190 -30.01 -25.50 1.85
CA ARG A 190 -30.62 -24.48 2.73
C ARG A 190 -31.78 -25.04 3.55
N LYS A 191 -32.64 -25.87 2.94
CA LYS A 191 -33.81 -26.48 3.59
C LYS A 191 -33.46 -27.20 4.89
N ARG A 192 -32.23 -27.73 5.01
CA ARG A 192 -31.73 -28.45 6.18
C ARG A 192 -31.44 -27.56 7.40
N TYR A 193 -31.35 -26.25 7.20
CA TYR A 193 -31.11 -25.26 8.25
C TYR A 193 -32.36 -24.44 8.58
N THR A 194 -33.33 -24.39 7.67
CA THR A 194 -34.60 -23.68 7.86
C THR A 194 -35.72 -24.56 8.41
N GLU A 195 -35.65 -25.89 8.28
CA GLU A 195 -36.67 -26.81 8.81
C GLU A 195 -36.21 -27.50 10.10
N PRO A 196 -36.99 -27.45 11.20
CA PRO A 196 -36.67 -28.14 12.44
C PRO A 196 -36.77 -29.67 12.26
N SER A 197 -35.71 -30.39 12.65
CA SER A 197 -35.68 -31.85 12.53
C SER A 197 -36.69 -32.51 13.46
N LYS A 198 -37.65 -33.26 12.93
CA LYS A 198 -38.66 -34.01 13.70
C LYS A 198 -38.18 -35.36 14.28
N THR A 199 -36.89 -35.72 14.21
CA THR A 199 -36.42 -37.04 14.67
C THR A 199 -35.28 -36.94 15.67
N ALA A 200 -35.52 -37.45 16.87
CA ALA A 200 -34.66 -37.41 18.05
C ALA A 200 -33.38 -38.27 17.98
N ASP A 201 -33.11 -38.96 16.86
CA ASP A 201 -31.88 -39.75 16.65
C ASP A 201 -30.90 -38.99 15.74
N GLY A 202 -30.30 -37.93 16.28
CA GLY A 202 -29.59 -36.92 15.47
C GLY A 202 -28.07 -37.03 15.40
N SER A 203 -27.39 -37.64 16.37
CA SER A 203 -25.95 -37.39 16.58
C SER A 203 -25.03 -38.08 15.54
N LEU A 204 -25.14 -39.40 15.36
CA LEU A 204 -24.28 -40.14 14.42
C LEU A 204 -24.64 -39.90 12.95
N VAL A 205 -25.94 -39.76 12.65
CA VAL A 205 -26.43 -39.50 11.30
C VAL A 205 -26.10 -38.06 10.87
N SER A 206 -26.14 -37.08 11.78
CA SER A 206 -25.67 -35.72 11.47
C SER A 206 -24.15 -35.69 11.27
N ALA A 207 -23.36 -36.40 12.08
CA ALA A 207 -21.91 -36.48 11.93
C ALA A 207 -21.50 -37.17 10.60
N LEU A 208 -22.12 -38.30 10.24
CA LEU A 208 -21.90 -38.98 8.97
C LEU A 208 -22.37 -38.13 7.78
N ARG A 209 -23.52 -37.43 7.88
CA ARG A 209 -23.97 -36.49 6.84
C ARG A 209 -23.02 -35.30 6.68
N LYS A 210 -22.40 -34.83 7.78
CA LYS A 210 -21.39 -33.76 7.77
C LYS A 210 -20.10 -34.21 7.06
N MET A 211 -19.70 -35.48 7.22
CA MET A 211 -18.55 -36.06 6.53
C MET A 211 -18.81 -36.38 5.05
N ILE A 212 -20.00 -36.88 4.69
CA ILE A 212 -20.31 -37.35 3.32
C ILE A 212 -20.51 -36.18 2.34
N LEU A 213 -20.91 -35.00 2.82
CA LEU A 213 -21.29 -33.87 1.96
C LEU A 213 -20.32 -32.68 2.02
N GLY A 214 -19.15 -32.84 2.64
CA GLY A 214 -18.16 -31.78 2.73
C GLY A 214 -18.74 -30.53 3.38
N GLY A 215 -19.30 -30.68 4.59
CA GLY A 215 -19.84 -29.56 5.36
C GLY A 215 -18.72 -28.64 5.81
N GLU A 216 -18.18 -27.86 4.89
CA GLU A 216 -17.22 -26.81 5.17
C GLU A 216 -17.95 -25.73 5.97
N SER A 217 -17.33 -25.25 7.03
CA SER A 217 -17.82 -24.11 7.81
C SER A 217 -16.91 -22.93 7.54
N TYR A 218 -17.50 -21.78 7.22
CA TYR A 218 -16.77 -20.52 7.18
C TYR A 218 -16.81 -19.91 8.58
N GLY A 219 -15.76 -20.13 9.36
CA GLY A 219 -15.78 -19.87 10.80
C GLY A 219 -16.84 -20.73 11.49
N SER A 220 -17.83 -20.10 12.13
CA SER A 220 -18.97 -20.77 12.76
C SER A 220 -20.17 -20.99 11.83
N ARG A 221 -20.15 -20.44 10.62
CA ARG A 221 -21.31 -20.41 9.71
C ARG A 221 -21.32 -21.62 8.76
N PRO A 222 -22.48 -22.23 8.49
CA PRO A 222 -22.58 -23.28 7.48
C PRO A 222 -22.23 -22.73 6.10
N SER A 223 -21.38 -23.45 5.36
CA SER A 223 -21.05 -23.10 3.98
C SER A 223 -21.22 -24.29 3.04
N PHE A 224 -21.38 -23.97 1.76
CA PHE A 224 -21.53 -24.92 0.67
C PHE A 224 -20.66 -24.50 -0.50
N SER A 225 -19.68 -25.34 -0.86
CA SER A 225 -18.75 -25.05 -1.95
C SER A 225 -19.31 -25.54 -3.29
N ILE A 226 -19.23 -24.67 -4.31
CA ILE A 226 -19.62 -24.96 -5.68
C ILE A 226 -18.41 -24.82 -6.57
N ASP A 227 -17.90 -25.93 -7.09
CA ASP A 227 -16.84 -25.91 -8.09
C ASP A 227 -17.32 -25.27 -9.40
N VAL A 228 -16.51 -24.36 -9.93
CA VAL A 228 -16.73 -23.62 -11.17
C VAL A 228 -15.46 -23.69 -12.04
N CYS A 229 -15.65 -23.70 -13.36
CA CYS A 229 -14.58 -23.87 -14.33
C CYS A 229 -14.33 -22.61 -15.19
N SER A 230 -15.13 -21.55 -15.01
CA SER A 230 -15.01 -20.31 -15.79
C SER A 230 -15.58 -19.11 -15.05
N ASP A 231 -15.11 -17.91 -15.40
CA ASP A 231 -15.68 -16.65 -14.91
C ASP A 231 -17.18 -16.52 -15.21
N ARG A 232 -17.63 -17.07 -16.34
CA ARG A 232 -19.06 -17.10 -16.67
C ARG A 232 -19.84 -17.94 -15.66
N GLN A 233 -19.34 -19.09 -15.25
CA GLN A 233 -19.99 -19.92 -14.23
C GLN A 233 -19.99 -19.25 -12.86
N VAL A 234 -18.94 -18.52 -12.48
CA VAL A 234 -18.93 -17.71 -11.26
C VAL A 234 -20.09 -16.72 -11.26
N GLN A 235 -20.25 -15.97 -12.37
CA GLN A 235 -21.33 -14.99 -12.50
C GLN A 235 -22.71 -15.64 -12.44
N LEU A 236 -22.92 -16.79 -13.09
CA LEU A 236 -24.18 -17.53 -13.02
C LEU A 236 -24.48 -18.04 -11.61
N VAL A 237 -23.47 -18.46 -10.84
CA VAL A 237 -23.67 -18.86 -9.44
C VAL A 237 -24.05 -17.65 -8.58
N LEU A 238 -23.36 -16.52 -8.72
CA LEU A 238 -23.67 -15.27 -8.01
C LEU A 238 -25.11 -14.81 -8.29
N GLU A 239 -25.50 -14.80 -9.57
CA GLU A 239 -26.88 -14.53 -9.98
C GLU A 239 -27.84 -15.52 -9.32
N THR A 240 -27.57 -16.82 -9.43
CA THR A 240 -28.47 -17.85 -8.89
C THR A 240 -28.67 -17.70 -7.39
N VAL A 241 -27.60 -17.50 -6.62
CA VAL A 241 -27.65 -17.33 -5.15
C VAL A 241 -28.53 -16.15 -4.77
N ASN A 242 -28.35 -15.00 -5.44
CA ASN A 242 -29.16 -13.81 -5.20
C ASN A 242 -30.65 -14.02 -5.54
N HIS A 243 -30.98 -14.90 -6.48
CA HIS A 243 -32.37 -15.26 -6.79
C HIS A 243 -32.97 -16.29 -5.84
N VAL A 244 -32.17 -17.05 -5.09
CA VAL A 244 -32.67 -18.07 -4.16
C VAL A 244 -33.16 -17.42 -2.87
N SER A 245 -32.31 -16.64 -2.21
CA SER A 245 -32.66 -16.00 -0.93
C SER A 245 -31.66 -14.94 -0.51
N ASP A 246 -32.15 -13.95 0.25
CA ASP A 246 -31.34 -12.89 0.84
C ASP A 246 -30.48 -13.36 2.03
N ASP A 247 -30.71 -14.54 2.58
CA ASP A 247 -29.95 -15.07 3.71
C ASP A 247 -28.66 -15.81 3.30
N LEU A 248 -28.33 -15.80 2.01
CA LEU A 248 -27.13 -16.41 1.46
C LEU A 248 -26.12 -15.34 1.03
N VAL A 249 -24.85 -15.57 1.36
CA VAL A 249 -23.73 -14.73 0.93
C VAL A 249 -22.78 -15.57 0.08
N PRO A 250 -22.65 -15.29 -1.22
CA PRO A 250 -21.68 -15.96 -2.07
C PRO A 250 -20.30 -15.32 -1.93
N LEU A 251 -19.28 -16.15 -1.72
CA LEU A 251 -17.89 -15.75 -1.54
C LEU A 251 -17.01 -16.49 -2.57
N VAL A 252 -16.30 -15.76 -3.42
CA VAL A 252 -15.51 -16.38 -4.49
C VAL A 252 -14.17 -16.82 -3.93
N VAL A 253 -13.81 -18.09 -4.14
CA VAL A 253 -12.54 -18.69 -3.70
C VAL A 253 -11.70 -19.08 -4.93
N PRO A 254 -10.58 -18.38 -5.19
CA PRO A 254 -9.68 -18.69 -6.31
C PRO A 254 -8.74 -19.88 -6.02
N ASP A 255 -8.37 -20.64 -7.05
CA ASP A 255 -7.36 -21.74 -7.00
C ASP A 255 -5.94 -21.18 -6.97
N LYS A 256 -4.94 -21.99 -6.56
CA LYS A 256 -3.49 -21.70 -6.47
C LYS A 256 -2.85 -21.06 -7.73
N ALA A 257 -3.56 -21.00 -8.85
CA ALA A 257 -3.14 -20.37 -10.11
C ALA A 257 -3.89 -19.06 -10.45
N GLY A 258 -4.80 -18.58 -9.61
CA GLY A 258 -5.52 -17.31 -9.78
C GLY A 258 -6.82 -17.39 -10.57
N VAL A 259 -7.27 -18.59 -10.95
CA VAL A 259 -8.57 -18.81 -11.61
C VAL A 259 -9.61 -19.16 -10.54
N ALA A 260 -10.78 -18.52 -10.60
CA ALA A 260 -11.90 -18.83 -9.71
C ALA A 260 -12.33 -20.29 -9.91
N ARG A 261 -12.19 -21.11 -8.86
CA ARG A 261 -12.49 -22.55 -8.93
C ARG A 261 -13.63 -22.95 -8.03
N ALA A 262 -13.93 -22.18 -6.98
CA ALA A 262 -15.11 -22.44 -6.16
C ALA A 262 -15.82 -21.16 -5.75
N VAL A 263 -17.14 -21.24 -5.60
CA VAL A 263 -17.96 -20.22 -4.94
C VAL A 263 -18.51 -20.84 -3.66
N HIS A 264 -18.14 -20.27 -2.52
CA HIS A 264 -18.65 -20.67 -1.22
C HIS A 264 -19.95 -19.92 -0.94
N VAL A 265 -21.05 -20.66 -0.82
CA VAL A 265 -22.35 -20.11 -0.42
C VAL A 265 -22.46 -20.23 1.08
N ILE A 266 -22.48 -19.11 1.80
CA ILE A 266 -22.52 -19.05 3.25
C ILE A 266 -23.94 -18.73 3.70
N PHE A 267 -24.48 -19.51 4.63
CA PHE A 267 -25.80 -19.27 5.22
C PHE A 267 -25.69 -18.31 6.41
N THR A 268 -26.61 -17.35 6.47
CA THR A 268 -26.74 -16.38 7.57
C THR A 268 -28.10 -16.56 8.25
N SER A 269 -28.10 -16.56 9.58
CA SER A 269 -29.30 -16.86 10.38
C SER A 269 -30.27 -15.68 10.50
N SER A 270 -29.76 -14.46 10.32
CA SER A 270 -30.52 -13.22 10.40
C SER A 270 -29.87 -12.13 9.53
N THR A 271 -30.60 -11.04 9.29
CA THR A 271 -30.06 -9.86 8.62
C THR A 271 -28.88 -9.25 9.38
N ASP A 272 -28.91 -9.28 10.71
CA ASP A 272 -27.81 -8.80 11.55
C ASP A 272 -26.56 -9.69 11.41
N ASP A 273 -26.73 -11.02 11.39
CA ASP A 273 -25.65 -11.98 11.16
C ASP A 273 -25.03 -11.81 9.76
N LYS A 274 -25.86 -11.51 8.76
CA LYS A 274 -25.39 -11.15 7.41
C LYS A 274 -24.55 -9.88 7.42
N ASN A 275 -25.01 -8.81 8.07
CA ASN A 275 -24.26 -7.55 8.17
C ASN A 275 -22.92 -7.75 8.90
N LEU A 276 -22.90 -8.57 9.97
CA LEU A 276 -21.67 -8.94 10.67
C LEU A 276 -20.70 -9.69 9.75
N LEU A 277 -21.17 -10.71 9.03
CA LEU A 277 -20.35 -11.46 8.08
C LEU A 277 -19.74 -10.56 6.99
N LEU A 278 -20.55 -9.66 6.42
CA LEU A 278 -20.08 -8.72 5.40
C LEU A 278 -19.00 -7.78 5.95
N THR A 279 -19.19 -7.30 7.19
CA THR A 279 -18.20 -6.45 7.88
C THR A 279 -16.90 -7.22 8.16
N ASP A 280 -16.99 -8.47 8.59
CA ASP A 280 -15.82 -9.34 8.83
C ASP A 280 -15.04 -9.61 7.54
N ILE A 281 -15.74 -9.91 6.44
CA ILE A 281 -15.13 -10.12 5.12
C ILE A 281 -14.45 -8.84 4.65
N GLN A 282 -15.14 -7.69 4.72
CA GLN A 282 -14.60 -6.41 4.32
C GLN A 282 -13.36 -6.04 5.13
N LYS A 283 -13.41 -6.19 6.46
CA LYS A 283 -12.27 -5.94 7.34
C LYS A 283 -11.09 -6.85 7.00
N THR A 284 -11.34 -8.12 6.73
CA THR A 284 -10.30 -9.07 6.33
C THR A 284 -9.69 -8.66 5.00
N GLU A 285 -10.51 -8.28 4.03
CA GLU A 285 -10.05 -7.80 2.72
C GLU A 285 -9.22 -6.52 2.85
N ASP A 286 -9.65 -5.57 3.68
CA ASP A 286 -8.93 -4.31 3.95
C ASP A 286 -7.60 -4.56 4.65
N GLU A 287 -7.55 -5.47 5.63
CA GLU A 287 -6.30 -5.87 6.28
C GLU A 287 -5.32 -6.51 5.30
N HIS A 288 -5.81 -7.34 4.38
CA HIS A 288 -4.97 -7.93 3.34
C HIS A 288 -4.52 -6.88 2.31
N ASN A 289 -5.42 -6.00 1.90
CA ASN A 289 -5.12 -4.87 1.02
C ASN A 289 -4.03 -3.99 1.63
N LEU A 290 -4.18 -3.58 2.89
CA LEU A 290 -3.17 -2.83 3.61
C LEU A 290 -1.85 -3.59 3.67
N LYS A 291 -1.90 -4.90 3.94
CA LYS A 291 -0.72 -5.76 3.88
C LYS A 291 -0.08 -5.73 2.50
N PHE A 292 -0.79 -5.65 1.37
CA PHE A 292 -0.18 -5.56 0.04
C PHE A 292 0.41 -4.21 -0.27
N ARG A 293 -0.34 -3.14 -0.01
CA ARG A 293 0.08 -1.77 -0.32
C ARG A 293 1.29 -1.39 0.52
N GLY A 294 1.22 -1.70 1.81
CA GLY A 294 2.23 -1.34 2.81
C GLY A 294 2.54 0.15 2.72
N PHE A 295 3.81 0.52 2.61
CA PHE A 295 4.22 1.93 2.56
C PHE A 295 3.64 2.70 1.35
N ARG A 296 3.19 2.02 0.28
CA ARG A 296 2.53 2.70 -0.83
C ARG A 296 1.28 3.46 -0.39
N GLU A 297 0.59 3.03 0.67
CA GLU A 297 -0.55 3.76 1.23
C GLU A 297 -0.20 5.23 1.53
N VAL A 298 1.02 5.47 2.03
CA VAL A 298 1.51 6.83 2.29
C VAL A 298 1.77 7.60 1.00
N ILE A 299 2.29 6.94 -0.03
CA ILE A 299 2.51 7.56 -1.35
C ILE A 299 1.17 7.92 -2.01
N ASP A 300 0.18 7.03 -1.92
CA ASP A 300 -1.16 7.26 -2.44
C ASP A 300 -1.87 8.40 -1.67
N LEU A 301 -1.65 8.52 -0.35
CA LEU A 301 -2.09 9.67 0.47
C LEU A 301 -1.45 10.99 0.02
N LEU A 302 -0.12 11.02 -0.17
CA LEU A 302 0.55 12.22 -0.65
C LEU A 302 0.05 12.63 -2.04
N SER A 303 -0.17 11.65 -2.92
CA SER A 303 -0.73 11.86 -4.25
C SER A 303 -2.15 12.46 -4.21
N SER A 304 -3.03 11.91 -3.37
CA SER A 304 -4.43 12.35 -3.25
C SER A 304 -4.55 13.74 -2.60
N SER A 305 -3.64 14.10 -1.70
CA SER A 305 -3.63 15.40 -1.01
C SER A 305 -3.45 16.60 -1.95
N ARG A 306 -2.80 16.38 -3.11
CA ARG A 306 -2.39 17.42 -4.07
C ARG A 306 -1.58 18.58 -3.45
N LYS A 307 -1.02 18.39 -2.25
CA LYS A 307 -0.15 19.37 -1.59
C LYS A 307 1.18 19.48 -2.35
N PRO A 308 1.84 20.65 -2.34
CA PRO A 308 3.19 20.79 -2.88
C PRO A 308 4.16 19.83 -2.19
N ILE A 309 4.88 19.03 -2.99
CA ILE A 309 5.91 18.10 -2.50
C ILE A 309 7.28 18.71 -2.72
N ILE A 310 8.02 18.94 -1.65
CA ILE A 310 9.35 19.53 -1.66
C ILE A 310 10.40 18.43 -1.51
N SER A 311 11.39 18.42 -2.41
CA SER A 311 12.53 17.49 -2.38
C SER A 311 13.82 18.23 -2.77
N TYR A 312 14.97 17.61 -2.45
CA TYR A 312 16.29 18.11 -2.81
C TYR A 312 16.93 17.20 -3.85
N ASN A 313 17.25 17.74 -5.04
CA ASN A 313 17.79 16.96 -6.16
C ASN A 313 16.84 15.83 -6.56
N CYS A 314 15.62 16.23 -6.90
CA CYS A 314 14.44 15.38 -6.81
C CYS A 314 14.40 14.24 -7.84
N LEU A 315 15.17 14.33 -8.93
CA LEU A 315 15.17 13.33 -10.01
C LEU A 315 15.39 11.91 -9.47
N ASN A 316 16.41 11.71 -8.63
CA ASN A 316 16.71 10.39 -8.08
C ASN A 316 15.66 9.90 -7.08
N ASP A 317 14.99 10.81 -6.37
CA ASP A 317 13.95 10.45 -5.41
C ASP A 317 12.69 10.04 -6.15
N PHE A 318 12.27 10.81 -7.15
CA PHE A 318 11.06 10.52 -7.90
C PHE A 318 11.20 9.36 -8.89
N THR A 319 12.38 9.09 -9.46
CA THR A 319 12.58 7.84 -10.21
C THR A 319 12.47 6.62 -9.30
N MET A 320 13.01 6.72 -8.08
CA MET A 320 12.86 5.67 -7.06
C MET A 320 11.40 5.51 -6.64
N ILE A 321 10.72 6.60 -6.28
CA ILE A 321 9.30 6.56 -5.88
C ILE A 321 8.44 5.94 -6.98
N HIS A 322 8.66 6.37 -8.22
CA HIS A 322 7.93 5.84 -9.37
C HIS A 322 8.17 4.33 -9.53
N SER A 323 9.43 3.91 -9.58
CA SER A 323 9.82 2.50 -9.73
C SER A 323 9.26 1.58 -8.62
N LYS A 324 9.31 2.02 -7.36
CA LYS A 324 8.96 1.18 -6.20
C LYS A 324 7.47 1.21 -5.86
N PHE A 325 6.78 2.32 -6.11
CA PHE A 325 5.44 2.54 -5.60
C PHE A 325 4.39 2.74 -6.70
N VAL A 326 4.78 3.22 -7.88
CA VAL A 326 3.82 3.52 -8.96
C VAL A 326 3.80 2.39 -9.98
N ALA A 327 4.84 2.30 -10.81
CA ALA A 327 4.92 1.41 -11.95
C ALA A 327 6.39 1.25 -12.39
N PRO A 328 6.72 0.27 -13.26
CA PRO A 328 8.02 0.24 -13.92
C PRO A 328 8.33 1.58 -14.61
N LEU A 329 9.60 2.01 -14.53
CA LEU A 329 10.02 3.30 -15.08
C LEU A 329 9.89 3.32 -16.62
N PRO A 330 9.27 4.35 -17.21
CA PRO A 330 9.13 4.46 -18.66
C PRO A 330 10.48 4.48 -19.42
N PRO A 331 10.51 4.16 -20.72
CA PRO A 331 11.74 4.13 -21.51
C PRO A 331 12.38 5.50 -21.69
N ASN A 332 11.60 6.59 -21.69
CA ASN A 332 12.10 7.95 -21.92
C ASN A 332 11.64 8.96 -20.86
N LEU A 333 12.33 10.10 -20.77
CA LEU A 333 12.04 11.15 -19.78
C LEU A 333 10.63 11.73 -19.95
N HIS A 334 10.15 11.89 -21.19
CA HIS A 334 8.86 12.52 -21.44
C HIS A 334 7.70 11.71 -20.85
N GLU A 335 7.66 10.41 -21.12
CA GLU A 335 6.67 9.49 -20.53
C GLU A 335 6.78 9.41 -19.02
N PHE A 336 8.01 9.43 -18.48
CA PHE A 336 8.22 9.51 -17.03
C PHE A 336 7.61 10.77 -16.43
N LEU A 337 7.84 11.94 -17.02
CA LEU A 337 7.28 13.20 -16.53
C LEU A 337 5.75 13.23 -16.64
N CYS A 338 5.19 12.72 -17.74
CA CYS A 338 3.74 12.59 -17.91
C CYS A 338 3.14 11.67 -16.84
N SER A 339 3.73 10.49 -16.64
CA SER A 339 3.28 9.54 -15.62
C SER A 339 3.43 10.11 -14.20
N LEU A 340 4.55 10.78 -13.91
CA LEU A 340 4.82 11.37 -12.61
C LEU A 340 3.82 12.48 -12.28
N ARG A 341 3.46 13.34 -13.25
CA ARG A 341 2.48 14.42 -13.07
C ARG A 341 1.08 13.92 -12.75
N MET A 342 0.74 12.70 -13.17
CA MET A 342 -0.52 12.06 -12.79
C MET A 342 -0.54 11.64 -11.32
N VAL A 343 0.62 11.45 -10.70
CA VAL A 343 0.76 11.06 -9.29
C VAL A 343 0.99 12.28 -8.40
N PHE A 344 1.93 13.15 -8.77
CA PHE A 344 2.25 14.37 -8.03
C PHE A 344 2.07 15.58 -8.95
N SER A 345 1.02 16.36 -8.67
CA SER A 345 0.68 17.54 -9.46
C SER A 345 1.65 18.70 -9.27
N ASN A 346 2.28 18.82 -8.09
CA ASN A 346 3.16 19.93 -7.74
C ASN A 346 4.41 19.42 -7.00
N VAL A 347 5.53 19.35 -7.72
CA VAL A 347 6.84 18.95 -7.20
C VAL A 347 7.79 20.12 -7.28
N ILE A 348 8.44 20.42 -6.15
CA ILE A 348 9.37 21.52 -6.01
C ILE A 348 10.75 20.97 -5.65
N ASP A 349 11.73 21.18 -6.54
CA ASP A 349 13.13 20.88 -6.28
C ASP A 349 13.84 22.11 -5.68
N ILE A 350 14.21 22.03 -4.40
CA ILE A 350 14.96 23.10 -3.72
C ILE A 350 16.28 23.39 -4.45
N SER A 351 16.92 22.34 -4.98
CA SER A 351 18.20 22.47 -5.68
C SER A 351 18.08 23.24 -7.00
N HIS A 352 16.88 23.26 -7.59
CA HIS A 352 16.57 24.08 -8.75
C HIS A 352 16.29 25.53 -8.32
N ILE A 353 15.42 25.73 -7.32
CA ILE A 353 15.04 27.08 -6.83
C ILE A 353 16.26 27.89 -6.41
N TRP A 354 17.14 27.32 -5.58
CA TRP A 354 18.23 28.10 -5.02
C TRP A 354 19.35 28.43 -6.02
N ARG A 355 19.36 27.82 -7.21
CA ARG A 355 20.37 28.08 -8.26
C ARG A 355 20.05 29.37 -9.00
N GLU A 356 18.78 29.75 -8.99
CA GLU A 356 18.29 31.05 -9.43
C GLU A 356 18.72 32.17 -8.47
N ILE A 357 18.97 31.83 -7.20
CA ILE A 357 19.52 32.77 -6.22
C ILE A 357 21.03 32.91 -6.47
N GLY A 358 21.44 34.02 -7.09
CA GLY A 358 22.82 34.27 -7.56
C GLY A 358 23.93 33.84 -6.58
N PRO A 359 23.89 34.27 -5.30
CA PRO A 359 24.91 33.87 -4.32
C PRO A 359 24.92 32.37 -3.96
N LEU A 360 23.78 31.69 -4.05
CA LEU A 360 23.64 30.26 -3.74
C LEU A 360 23.95 29.35 -4.91
N ARG A 361 24.13 29.90 -6.12
CA ARG A 361 24.45 29.14 -7.34
C ARG A 361 25.68 28.22 -7.21
N LYS A 362 26.63 28.55 -6.33
CA LYS A 362 27.85 27.77 -6.08
C LYS A 362 27.74 26.79 -4.91
N ALA A 363 26.62 26.77 -4.19
CA ALA A 363 26.43 25.86 -3.07
C ALA A 363 26.39 24.41 -3.56
N LYS A 364 27.23 23.55 -2.98
CA LYS A 364 27.38 22.14 -3.39
C LYS A 364 26.43 21.19 -2.67
N ASN A 365 25.91 21.59 -1.52
CA ASN A 365 25.05 20.78 -0.67
C ASN A 365 24.13 21.67 0.19
N ILE A 366 23.14 21.04 0.81
CA ILE A 366 22.12 21.73 1.63
C ILE A 366 22.74 22.48 2.81
N GLN A 367 23.77 21.92 3.44
CA GLN A 367 24.44 22.53 4.58
C GLN A 367 25.17 23.83 4.19
N ALA A 368 25.83 23.85 3.03
CA ALA A 368 26.53 25.02 2.52
C ALA A 368 25.54 26.15 2.17
N ALA A 369 24.42 25.82 1.54
CA ALA A 369 23.38 26.79 1.24
C ALA A 369 22.70 27.34 2.50
N LEU A 370 22.38 26.46 3.46
CA LEU A 370 21.79 26.83 4.73
C LEU A 370 22.71 27.75 5.53
N SER A 371 24.01 27.43 5.57
CA SER A 371 25.03 28.28 6.22
C SER A 371 25.12 29.67 5.58
N TYR A 372 24.94 29.77 4.26
CA TYR A 372 24.91 31.06 3.57
C TYR A 372 23.64 31.86 3.91
N LEU A 373 22.48 31.22 3.83
CA LEU A 373 21.18 31.84 4.12
C LEU A 373 21.12 32.38 5.55
N GLN A 374 21.60 31.60 6.52
CA GLN A 374 21.69 32.01 7.93
C GLN A 374 22.58 33.23 8.16
N ARG A 375 23.59 33.46 7.30
CA ARG A 375 24.50 34.61 7.43
C ARG A 375 23.98 35.88 6.79
N GLN A 376 23.22 35.78 5.70
CA GLN A 376 22.94 36.91 4.80
C GLN A 376 21.45 37.31 4.74
N TYR A 377 20.54 36.37 4.99
CA TYR A 377 19.10 36.57 4.83
C TYR A 377 18.31 35.96 5.99
N PHE A 378 18.83 36.12 7.22
CA PHE A 378 18.19 35.55 8.39
C PHE A 378 16.89 36.28 8.73
N VAL A 379 15.77 35.73 8.26
CA VAL A 379 14.47 35.92 8.90
C VAL A 379 14.32 34.77 9.89
N PRO A 380 14.31 35.03 11.22
CA PRO A 380 14.09 33.97 12.20
C PRO A 380 12.73 33.33 11.95
N MET A 381 12.75 32.07 11.53
CA MET A 381 11.59 31.21 11.46
C MET A 381 11.66 30.25 12.65
N ASP A 382 10.69 30.33 13.56
CA ASP A 382 10.61 29.44 14.70
C ASP A 382 9.99 28.11 14.25
N VAL A 383 10.79 27.05 14.20
CA VAL A 383 10.29 25.72 13.87
C VAL A 383 9.84 25.01 15.13
N LYS A 384 8.54 24.76 15.25
CA LYS A 384 7.94 23.98 16.35
C LYS A 384 7.70 22.56 15.87
N ILE A 385 8.18 21.59 16.65
CA ILE A 385 7.89 20.16 16.45
C ILE A 385 7.01 19.74 17.63
N PRO A 386 5.70 19.52 17.42
CA PRO A 386 4.82 19.01 18.47
C PRO A 386 5.28 17.63 18.94
N GLN A 387 4.92 17.25 20.18
CA GLN A 387 5.07 15.86 20.61
C GLN A 387 4.06 15.00 19.85
N GLN A 388 4.54 13.89 19.29
CA GLN A 388 3.82 12.96 18.41
C GLN A 388 3.95 11.52 18.90
#